data_AF-A0A061J505-F1
#
_entry.id   AF-A0A061J505-F1
#
_cell.length_a   1.000
_cell.length_b   1.000
_cell.length_c   1.000
_cell.angle_alpha   90.00
_cell.angle_beta   90.00
_cell.angle_gamma   90.00
#
_symmetry.space_group_name_H-M   'P 1'
#
loop_
_entity.id
_entity.type
_entity.pdbx_description
1 polymer ?
#
loop_
_entity_poly.entity_id
_entity_poly.type
_entity_poly.pdbx_seq_one_letter_code
_entity_poly.pdbx_strand_id
1 'polypeptide(L)'
;MRRLVRVAAVPSSPAVIVQRRSSSAWIARLLYGARASPLLGSWGACSSKEQQPLDDTVRELYCKALTHASGGGRLARDWIAGCVAVVCPSDILLDIALKHPGTEQDVERYRAYLLNTLHKRTQEGSNEGASVGDSGAAPSSSGEAVVKGLGSMPEVRCFVYDATRAACFHRYHKVPEEDRRQLDAVAHRLGVDEEVTRGIWRLVESEGAVEREKQRVLDHPWSD
;
A
#
# COMPACT_ATOMS: atom_id res chain seq x y z
N MET A 1 3.18 -74.12 -3.40
CA MET A 1 2.12 -73.30 -4.04
C MET A 1 2.16 -71.91 -3.43
N ARG A 2 2.69 -70.90 -4.14
CA ARG A 2 2.75 -69.50 -3.69
C ARG A 2 1.55 -68.74 -4.26
N ARG A 3 0.72 -68.13 -3.39
CA ARG A 3 -0.42 -67.29 -3.81
C ARG A 3 0.10 -65.90 -4.18
N LEU A 4 -0.12 -65.51 -5.44
CA LEU A 4 0.06 -64.13 -5.92
C LEU A 4 -1.14 -63.30 -5.44
N VAL A 5 -0.89 -62.37 -4.52
CA VAL A 5 -1.86 -61.33 -4.14
C VAL A 5 -1.81 -60.26 -5.24
N ARG A 6 -2.92 -60.07 -5.96
CA ARG A 6 -3.10 -58.95 -6.88
C ARG A 6 -3.20 -57.67 -6.04
N VAL A 7 -2.21 -56.79 -6.17
CA VAL A 7 -2.27 -55.41 -5.68
C VAL A 7 -3.24 -54.65 -6.58
N ALA A 8 -4.37 -54.22 -6.02
CA ALA A 8 -5.28 -53.29 -6.68
C ALA A 8 -4.60 -51.92 -6.78
N ALA A 9 -4.38 -51.44 -7.99
CA ALA A 9 -3.90 -50.08 -8.21
C ALA A 9 -4.99 -49.09 -7.77
N VAL A 10 -4.73 -48.35 -6.71
CA VAL A 10 -5.53 -47.19 -6.31
C VAL A 10 -5.34 -46.12 -7.38
N PRO A 11 -6.40 -45.62 -8.04
CA PRO A 11 -6.24 -44.52 -8.97
C PRO A 11 -5.78 -43.30 -8.18
N SER A 12 -4.57 -42.81 -8.49
CA SER A 12 -4.07 -41.55 -8.00
C SER A 12 -5.05 -40.44 -8.38
N SER A 13 -5.70 -39.82 -7.41
CA SER A 13 -6.47 -38.60 -7.62
C SER A 13 -5.63 -37.62 -8.44
N PRO A 14 -6.21 -36.93 -9.44
CA PRO A 14 -5.47 -35.92 -10.17
C PRO A 14 -4.96 -34.92 -9.15
N ALA A 15 -3.64 -34.89 -8.98
CA ALA A 15 -2.99 -33.88 -8.18
C ALA A 15 -3.56 -32.55 -8.67
N VAL A 16 -4.23 -31.81 -7.78
CA VAL A 16 -4.54 -30.42 -8.04
C VAL A 16 -3.18 -29.76 -8.17
N ILE A 17 -2.69 -29.66 -9.40
CA ILE A 17 -1.57 -28.81 -9.74
C ILE A 17 -2.13 -27.41 -9.54
N VAL A 18 -2.07 -26.93 -8.30
CA VAL A 18 -2.21 -25.52 -7.98
C VAL A 18 -1.02 -24.87 -8.68
N GLN A 19 -1.23 -24.50 -9.94
CA GLN A 19 -0.29 -23.70 -10.69
C GLN A 19 -0.02 -22.48 -9.79
N ARG A 20 1.21 -22.39 -9.29
CA ARG A 20 1.67 -21.44 -8.28
C ARG A 20 1.60 -20.02 -8.88
N ARG A 21 0.39 -19.51 -9.06
CA ARG A 21 0.14 -18.09 -9.29
C ARG A 21 0.71 -17.36 -8.09
N SER A 22 1.40 -16.25 -8.35
CA SER A 22 2.01 -15.46 -7.29
C SER A 22 0.98 -15.17 -6.19
N SER A 23 1.26 -15.60 -4.97
CA SER A 23 0.44 -15.25 -3.80
C SER A 23 0.46 -13.74 -3.54
N SER A 24 1.39 -12.99 -4.15
CA SER A 24 1.50 -11.53 -4.02
C SER A 24 0.20 -10.81 -4.35
N ALA A 25 -0.55 -11.25 -5.37
CA ALA A 25 -1.84 -10.62 -5.72
C ALA A 25 -2.94 -10.89 -4.68
N TRP A 26 -2.89 -12.04 -4.00
CA TRP A 26 -3.81 -12.36 -2.91
C TRP A 26 -3.40 -11.62 -1.62
N ILE A 27 -2.11 -11.56 -1.32
CA ILE A 27 -1.59 -10.86 -0.14
C ILE A 27 -1.77 -9.34 -0.28
N ALA A 28 -1.52 -8.78 -1.45
CA ALA A 28 -1.80 -7.38 -1.76
C ALA A 28 -3.26 -7.01 -1.51
N ARG A 29 -4.20 -7.90 -1.83
CA ARG A 29 -5.63 -7.70 -1.55
C ARG A 29 -5.96 -7.74 -0.06
N LEU A 30 -5.21 -8.51 0.73
CA LEU A 30 -5.37 -8.53 2.18
C LEU A 30 -4.86 -7.23 2.81
N LEU A 31 -3.76 -6.67 2.32
CA LEU A 31 -3.17 -5.45 2.88
C LEU A 31 -4.11 -4.24 2.75
N TYR A 32 -4.80 -4.08 1.62
CA TYR A 32 -5.64 -2.91 1.34
C TYR A 32 -7.16 -3.17 1.35
N GLY A 33 -7.60 -4.41 1.60
CA GLY A 33 -9.02 -4.79 1.67
C GLY A 33 -9.81 -4.71 0.36
N ALA A 34 -9.20 -4.31 -0.76
CA ALA A 34 -9.89 -4.13 -2.03
C ALA A 34 -9.12 -4.70 -3.23
N ARG A 35 -9.86 -5.04 -4.29
CA ARG A 35 -9.30 -5.58 -5.54
C ARG A 35 -8.58 -4.54 -6.39
N ALA A 36 -8.79 -3.26 -6.13
CA ALA A 36 -8.33 -2.12 -6.93
C ALA A 36 -7.72 -1.05 -6.02
N SER A 37 -6.59 -1.40 -5.39
CA SER A 37 -5.78 -0.47 -4.61
C SER A 37 -4.40 -0.33 -5.24
N PRO A 38 -3.79 0.87 -5.23
CA PRO A 38 -2.44 1.06 -5.71
C PRO A 38 -1.46 0.31 -4.81
N LEU A 39 -0.48 -0.35 -5.43
CA LEU A 39 0.54 -1.12 -4.72
C LEU A 39 1.81 -0.26 -4.64
N LEU A 40 2.17 0.13 -3.41
CA LEU A 40 3.29 1.04 -3.14
C LEU A 40 3.26 2.29 -4.02
N GLY A 41 2.09 2.93 -4.11
CA GLY A 41 1.89 4.19 -4.87
C GLY A 41 1.69 4.04 -6.38
N SER A 42 1.71 2.82 -6.92
CA SER A 42 1.58 2.58 -8.36
C SER A 42 0.32 1.77 -8.72
N TRP A 43 -0.35 2.15 -9.81
CA TRP A 43 -1.41 1.34 -10.42
C TRP A 43 -0.80 0.38 -11.44
N GLY A 44 -0.91 -0.92 -11.17
CA GLY A 44 -0.36 -1.98 -12.00
C GLY A 44 -0.04 -3.21 -11.17
N ALA A 45 -0.34 -4.40 -11.70
CA ALA A 45 0.03 -5.63 -11.02
C ALA A 45 1.55 -5.77 -11.01
N CYS A 46 2.18 -6.03 -9.86
CA CYS A 46 3.59 -6.44 -9.74
C CYS A 46 3.90 -7.80 -10.41
N SER A 47 3.01 -8.30 -11.30
CA SER A 47 3.03 -9.66 -11.85
C SER A 47 2.51 -9.76 -13.29
N SER A 48 2.38 -8.67 -14.06
CA SER A 48 2.14 -8.81 -15.49
C SER A 48 3.44 -9.22 -16.19
N LYS A 49 3.41 -10.35 -16.90
CA LYS A 49 4.50 -10.86 -17.76
C LYS A 49 4.82 -9.94 -18.96
N GLU A 50 4.21 -8.76 -19.01
CA GLU A 50 4.53 -7.71 -19.97
C GLU A 50 5.57 -6.81 -19.33
N GLN A 51 6.80 -6.92 -19.82
CA GLN A 51 7.96 -6.11 -19.47
C GLN A 51 7.79 -4.67 -19.97
N GLN A 52 6.71 -3.99 -19.59
CA GLN A 52 6.82 -2.55 -19.40
C GLN A 52 7.63 -2.36 -18.13
N PRO A 53 8.75 -1.60 -18.15
CA PRO A 53 9.48 -1.29 -16.94
C PRO A 53 8.48 -0.62 -16.01
N LEU A 54 8.07 -1.32 -14.95
CA LEU A 54 7.27 -0.72 -13.91
C LEU A 54 8.07 0.49 -13.42
N ASP A 55 7.43 1.65 -13.32
CA ASP A 55 8.11 2.89 -12.93
C ASP A 55 8.54 2.80 -11.46
N ASP A 56 9.69 2.18 -11.23
CA ASP A 56 10.27 1.94 -9.90
C ASP A 56 10.56 3.26 -9.19
N THR A 57 10.73 4.36 -9.94
CA THR A 57 10.85 5.72 -9.43
C THR A 57 9.71 6.07 -8.47
N VAL A 58 8.47 5.68 -8.81
CA VAL A 58 7.29 6.00 -8.00
C VAL A 58 7.31 5.20 -6.70
N ARG A 59 7.67 3.92 -6.76
CA ARG A 59 7.77 3.07 -5.57
C ARG A 59 8.90 3.50 -4.66
N GLU A 60 10.00 3.99 -5.22
CA GLU A 60 11.07 4.58 -4.44
C GLU A 60 10.61 5.84 -3.71
N LEU A 61 9.94 6.76 -4.41
CA LEU A 61 9.37 7.97 -3.80
C LEU A 61 8.37 7.60 -2.70
N TYR A 62 7.50 6.62 -2.98
CA TYR A 62 6.54 6.09 -2.02
C TYR A 62 7.24 5.53 -0.78
N CYS A 63 8.21 4.63 -0.96
CA CYS A 63 8.92 3.97 0.12
C CYS A 63 9.71 4.97 0.98
N LYS A 64 10.41 5.93 0.36
CA LYS A 64 11.13 7.01 1.05
C LYS A 64 10.18 7.88 1.88
N ALA A 65 9.05 8.30 1.29
CA ALA A 65 8.04 9.09 1.98
C ALA A 65 7.34 8.31 3.10
N LEU A 66 7.09 7.01 2.89
CA LEU A 66 6.45 6.13 3.86
C LEU A 66 7.31 5.91 5.10
N THR A 67 8.63 5.74 4.92
CA THR A 67 9.58 5.67 6.03
C THR A 67 9.51 6.93 6.89
N HIS A 68 9.41 8.11 6.29
CA HIS A 68 9.20 9.34 7.06
C HIS A 68 7.82 9.38 7.71
N ALA A 69 6.74 9.17 6.96
CA ALA A 69 5.36 9.31 7.45
C ALA A 69 5.02 8.37 8.61
N SER A 70 5.66 7.19 8.67
CA SER A 70 5.47 6.19 9.73
C SER A 70 6.32 6.43 10.99
N GLY A 71 7.08 7.53 11.06
CA GLY A 71 7.96 7.88 12.18
C GLY A 71 9.39 7.33 12.06
N GLY A 72 9.71 6.56 11.01
CA GLY A 72 11.07 6.10 10.71
C GLY A 72 11.68 5.09 11.69
N GLY A 73 10.90 4.62 12.67
CA GLY A 73 11.35 3.64 13.65
C GLY A 73 11.61 2.25 13.06
N ARG A 74 12.45 1.45 13.74
CA ARG A 74 12.84 0.10 13.29
C ARG A 74 11.65 -0.80 12.96
N LEU A 75 10.62 -0.82 13.80
CA LEU A 75 9.43 -1.66 13.57
C LEU A 75 8.65 -1.23 12.32
N ALA A 76 8.45 0.08 12.13
CA ALA A 76 7.81 0.58 10.92
C ALA A 76 8.60 0.19 9.66
N ARG A 77 9.94 0.29 9.71
CA ARG A 77 10.83 -0.16 8.63
C ARG A 77 10.72 -1.66 8.35
N ASP A 78 10.67 -2.50 9.39
CA ASP A 78 10.50 -3.95 9.26
C ASP A 78 9.17 -4.27 8.55
N TRP A 79 8.10 -3.53 8.87
CA TRP A 79 6.81 -3.68 8.18
C TRP A 79 6.89 -3.31 6.70
N ILE A 80 7.51 -2.16 6.39
CA ILE A 80 7.68 -1.68 5.01
C ILE A 80 8.51 -2.70 4.21
N ALA A 81 9.63 -3.17 4.77
CA ALA A 81 10.48 -4.18 4.14
C ALA A 81 9.74 -5.50 3.91
N GLY A 82 8.92 -5.94 4.87
CA GLY A 82 8.05 -7.10 4.73
C GLY A 82 7.04 -6.94 3.59
N CYS A 83 6.40 -5.77 3.49
CA CYS A 83 5.46 -5.47 2.40
C CYS A 83 6.17 -5.47 1.04
N VAL A 84 7.35 -4.86 0.93
CA VAL A 84 8.18 -4.89 -0.29
C VAL A 84 8.52 -6.33 -0.67
N ALA A 85 9.06 -7.12 0.27
CA ALA A 85 9.47 -8.49 0.02
C ALA A 85 8.34 -9.40 -0.48
N VAL A 86 7.10 -9.12 -0.08
CA VAL A 86 5.94 -9.95 -0.42
C VAL A 86 5.20 -9.45 -1.66
N VAL A 87 5.06 -8.14 -1.82
CA VAL A 87 4.22 -7.53 -2.87
C VAL A 87 5.04 -7.21 -4.12
N CYS A 88 6.23 -6.64 -3.95
CA CYS A 88 7.10 -6.18 -5.04
C CYS A 88 8.58 -6.36 -4.66
N PRO A 89 9.10 -7.60 -4.69
CA PRO A 89 10.47 -7.88 -4.29
C PRO A 89 11.46 -7.06 -5.14
N SER A 90 12.18 -6.13 -4.50
CA SER A 90 13.16 -5.27 -5.13
C SER A 90 14.23 -4.91 -4.11
N ASP A 91 15.49 -5.18 -4.46
CA ASP A 91 16.63 -4.93 -3.56
C ASP A 91 16.77 -3.44 -3.24
N ILE A 92 16.47 -2.56 -4.21
CA ILE A 92 16.50 -1.10 -4.03
C ILE A 92 15.44 -0.67 -3.02
N LEU A 93 14.21 -1.19 -3.13
CA LEU A 93 13.12 -0.84 -2.22
C LEU A 93 13.36 -1.40 -0.82
N LEU A 94 13.96 -2.59 -0.70
CA LEU A 94 14.39 -3.16 0.58
C LEU A 94 15.49 -2.33 1.23
N ASP A 95 16.48 -1.89 0.45
CA ASP A 95 17.56 -1.04 0.94
C ASP A 95 17.01 0.31 1.45
N ILE A 96 16.07 0.91 0.70
CA ILE A 96 15.36 2.12 1.13
C ILE A 96 14.60 1.86 2.43
N ALA A 97 13.77 0.82 2.49
CA ALA A 97 12.95 0.53 3.67
C ALA A 97 13.81 0.37 4.94
N LEU A 98 14.94 -0.33 4.83
CA LEU A 98 15.79 -0.65 5.96
C LEU A 98 16.76 0.49 6.33
N LYS A 99 17.33 1.21 5.35
CA LYS A 99 18.46 2.12 5.56
C LYS A 99 18.17 3.60 5.32
N HIS A 100 17.19 3.95 4.50
CA HIS A 100 16.91 5.36 4.17
C HIS A 100 16.43 6.13 5.39
N PRO A 101 16.98 7.29 5.78
CA PRO A 101 16.61 7.99 7.01
C PRO A 101 15.15 8.47 7.06
N GLY A 102 14.54 8.73 5.90
CA GLY A 102 13.17 9.25 5.80
C GLY A 102 13.09 10.72 6.22
N THR A 103 12.87 11.62 5.27
CA THR A 103 12.85 13.06 5.51
C THR A 103 11.56 13.70 5.03
N GLU A 104 11.26 14.90 5.53
CA GLU A 104 10.12 15.70 5.07
C GLU A 104 10.22 16.00 3.56
N GLN A 105 11.44 16.16 3.03
CA GLN A 105 11.68 16.35 1.59
C GLN A 105 11.20 15.16 0.75
N ASP A 106 11.25 13.94 1.29
CA ASP A 106 10.75 12.76 0.58
C ASP A 106 9.23 12.81 0.42
N VAL A 107 8.53 13.31 1.45
CA VAL A 107 7.08 13.56 1.38
C VAL A 107 6.76 14.63 0.36
N GLU A 108 7.53 15.73 0.30
CA GLU A 108 7.31 16.77 -0.71
C GLU A 108 7.56 16.29 -2.14
N ARG A 109 8.60 15.47 -2.36
CA ARG A 109 8.85 14.87 -3.69
C ARG A 109 7.70 13.95 -4.10
N TYR A 110 7.21 13.12 -3.18
CA TYR A 110 6.07 12.26 -3.44
C TYR A 110 4.78 13.06 -3.68
N ARG A 111 4.55 14.11 -2.90
CA ARG A 111 3.45 15.06 -3.11
C ARG A 111 3.51 15.72 -4.48
N ALA A 112 4.67 16.21 -4.91
CA ALA A 112 4.85 16.80 -6.23
C ALA A 112 4.54 15.81 -7.36
N TYR A 113 4.97 14.55 -7.21
CA TYR A 113 4.61 13.47 -8.14
C TYR A 113 3.08 13.26 -8.22
N LEU A 114 2.40 13.20 -7.08
CA LEU A 114 0.95 13.00 -7.04
C LEU A 114 0.19 14.19 -7.64
N LEU A 115 0.65 15.41 -7.39
CA LEU A 115 0.10 16.61 -8.02
C LEU A 115 0.24 16.57 -9.54
N ASN A 116 1.40 16.20 -10.06
CA ASN A 116 1.60 16.02 -11.50
C ASN A 116 0.68 14.94 -12.07
N THR A 117 0.46 13.86 -11.33
CA THR A 117 -0.45 12.77 -11.72
C THR A 117 -1.91 13.25 -11.75
N LEU A 118 -2.33 14.04 -10.77
CA LEU A 118 -3.66 14.65 -10.71
C LEU A 118 -3.91 15.60 -11.88
N HIS A 119 -2.91 16.44 -12.21
CA HIS A 119 -2.99 17.35 -13.35
C HIS A 119 -3.13 16.59 -14.68
N LYS A 120 -2.33 15.53 -14.88
CA LYS A 120 -2.43 14.67 -16.08
C LYS A 120 -3.83 14.05 -16.22
N ARG A 121 -4.35 13.46 -15.14
CA ARG A 121 -5.70 12.86 -15.15
C ARG A 121 -6.80 13.88 -15.47
N THR A 122 -6.67 15.10 -14.94
CA THR A 122 -7.62 16.20 -15.23
C THR A 122 -7.57 16.63 -16.70
N GLN A 123 -6.37 16.69 -17.30
CA GLN A 123 -6.20 17.05 -18.72
C GLN A 123 -6.70 15.95 -19.67
N GLU A 124 -6.45 14.68 -19.35
CA GLU A 124 -6.90 13.53 -20.15
C GLU A 124 -8.44 13.42 -20.16
N GLY A 125 -9.09 13.61 -19.01
CA GLY A 125 -10.56 13.61 -18.93
C GLY A 125 -11.24 14.78 -19.65
N SER A 126 -10.50 15.85 -19.97
CA SER A 126 -11.01 17.00 -20.73
C SER A 126 -10.93 16.80 -22.26
N ASN A 127 -10.15 15.84 -22.74
CA ASN A 127 -9.91 15.63 -24.18
C ASN A 127 -10.90 14.65 -24.85
N GLU A 128 -11.76 13.97 -24.10
CA GLU A 128 -12.79 13.08 -24.66
C GLU A 128 -14.10 13.80 -25.06
N GLY A 129 -14.17 15.13 -24.94
CA GLY A 129 -15.41 15.86 -25.26
C GLY A 129 -15.26 17.38 -25.40
N ALA A 130 -14.45 17.86 -26.33
CA ALA A 130 -14.58 19.24 -26.83
C ALA A 130 -13.85 19.44 -28.17
N SER A 131 -14.57 19.16 -29.26
CA SER A 131 -14.45 19.98 -30.47
C SER A 131 -15.11 21.34 -30.18
N VAL A 132 -14.50 22.40 -30.70
CA VAL A 132 -14.92 23.82 -30.69
C VAL A 132 -14.41 24.66 -29.52
N GLY A 133 -13.32 25.38 -29.78
CA GLY A 133 -13.34 26.85 -29.77
C GLY A 133 -13.27 27.60 -28.43
N ASP A 134 -12.12 28.27 -28.28
CA ASP A 134 -11.98 29.64 -27.78
C ASP A 134 -11.60 29.91 -26.31
N SER A 135 -10.64 30.83 -26.21
CA SER A 135 -10.25 31.70 -25.11
C SER A 135 -9.66 31.11 -23.82
N GLY A 136 -8.35 31.33 -23.70
CA GLY A 136 -7.58 31.10 -22.50
C GLY A 136 -8.13 31.82 -21.28
N ALA A 137 -8.38 31.05 -20.23
CA ALA A 137 -8.31 31.50 -18.86
C ALA A 137 -7.43 30.49 -18.14
N ALA A 138 -6.26 30.93 -17.67
CA ALA A 138 -5.47 30.14 -16.74
C ALA A 138 -6.35 29.81 -15.53
N PRO A 139 -6.55 28.54 -15.15
CA PRO A 139 -7.24 28.25 -13.91
C PRO A 139 -6.28 28.67 -12.80
N SER A 140 -6.50 29.86 -12.24
CA SER A 140 -6.05 30.19 -10.90
C SER A 140 -6.81 29.29 -9.93
N SER A 141 -6.53 27.99 -9.96
CA SER A 141 -6.99 27.05 -8.96
C SER A 141 -6.31 27.48 -7.67
N SER A 142 -7.09 28.03 -6.74
CA SER A 142 -6.61 28.31 -5.39
C SER A 142 -5.87 27.06 -4.89
N GLY A 143 -4.67 27.23 -4.32
CA GLY A 143 -3.84 26.09 -3.90
C GLY A 143 -4.58 25.11 -2.98
N GLU A 144 -5.61 25.60 -2.29
CA GLU A 144 -6.52 24.81 -1.47
C GLU A 144 -7.40 23.82 -2.26
N ALA A 145 -7.90 24.19 -3.44
CA ALA A 145 -8.69 23.28 -4.29
C ALA A 145 -7.84 22.13 -4.84
N VAL A 146 -6.56 22.41 -5.17
CA VAL A 146 -5.60 21.42 -5.64
C VAL A 146 -5.24 20.44 -4.52
N VAL A 147 -5.02 20.94 -3.30
CA VAL A 147 -4.76 20.10 -2.12
C VAL A 147 -5.97 19.24 -1.76
N LYS A 148 -7.19 19.78 -1.80
CA LYS A 148 -8.42 18.99 -1.61
C LYS A 148 -8.59 17.91 -2.69
N GLY A 149 -8.24 18.24 -3.95
CA GLY A 149 -8.20 17.27 -5.04
C GLY A 149 -7.23 16.10 -4.76
N LEU A 150 -6.06 16.41 -4.20
CA LEU A 150 -5.07 15.41 -3.80
C LEU A 150 -5.61 14.44 -2.74
N GLY A 151 -6.23 14.94 -1.68
CA GLY A 151 -6.80 14.10 -0.61
C GLY A 151 -7.91 13.15 -1.07
N SER A 152 -8.60 13.49 -2.17
CA SER A 152 -9.61 12.63 -2.78
C SER A 152 -9.02 11.42 -3.52
N MET A 153 -7.72 11.44 -3.83
CA MET A 153 -7.06 10.37 -4.56
C MET A 153 -6.97 9.08 -3.72
N PRO A 154 -7.33 7.91 -4.27
CA PRO A 154 -7.14 6.62 -3.60
C PRO A 154 -5.67 6.36 -3.22
N GLU A 155 -4.71 6.79 -4.03
CA GLU A 155 -3.27 6.69 -3.80
C GLU A 155 -2.84 7.34 -2.48
N VAL A 156 -3.43 8.51 -2.19
CA VAL A 156 -3.13 9.28 -0.98
C VAL A 156 -3.75 8.61 0.24
N ARG A 157 -5.01 8.15 0.15
CA ARG A 157 -5.68 7.46 1.25
C ARG A 157 -5.00 6.12 1.58
N CYS A 158 -4.59 5.36 0.57
CA CYS A 158 -3.82 4.14 0.74
C CYS A 158 -2.43 4.42 1.35
N PHE A 159 -1.77 5.51 0.95
CA PHE A 159 -0.51 5.94 1.56
C PHE A 159 -0.65 6.22 3.06
N VAL A 160 -1.68 7.00 3.45
CA VAL A 160 -1.94 7.30 4.87
C VAL A 160 -2.28 6.04 5.66
N TYR A 161 -3.04 5.13 5.07
CA TYR A 161 -3.33 3.82 5.67
C TYR A 161 -2.05 2.99 5.87
N ASP A 162 -1.17 2.90 4.87
CA ASP A 162 0.09 2.17 4.98
C ASP A 162 1.01 2.79 6.02
N ALA A 163 1.11 4.12 6.06
CA ALA A 163 1.90 4.82 7.07
C ALA A 163 1.38 4.51 8.48
N THR A 164 0.05 4.43 8.63
CA THR A 164 -0.61 4.10 9.90
C THR A 164 -0.36 2.65 10.29
N ARG A 165 -0.48 1.72 9.35
CA ARG A 165 -0.18 0.29 9.55
C ARG A 165 1.28 0.08 9.96
N ALA A 166 2.21 0.72 9.26
CA ALA A 166 3.63 0.68 9.58
C ALA A 166 3.91 1.22 10.99
N ALA A 167 3.33 2.39 11.33
CA ALA A 167 3.51 2.99 12.65
C ALA A 167 2.95 2.13 13.80
N CYS A 168 1.87 1.37 13.54
CA CYS A 168 1.25 0.45 14.49
C CYS A 168 1.90 -0.95 14.54
N PHE A 169 2.80 -1.28 13.61
CA PHE A 169 3.29 -2.65 13.44
C PHE A 169 4.04 -3.17 14.66
N HIS A 170 3.62 -4.36 15.13
CA HIS A 170 4.13 -5.03 16.34
C HIS A 170 4.21 -4.14 17.60
N ARG A 171 3.46 -3.04 17.62
CA ARG A 171 3.28 -2.24 18.84
C ARG A 171 2.10 -2.81 19.61
N TYR A 172 2.41 -3.48 20.70
CA TYR A 172 1.42 -3.92 21.70
C TYR A 172 0.83 -2.74 22.49
N HIS A 173 1.53 -1.60 22.50
CA HIS A 173 1.15 -0.35 23.13
C HIS A 173 0.74 0.71 22.10
N LYS A 174 0.23 1.85 22.59
CA LYS A 174 -0.12 3.01 21.75
C LYS A 174 1.10 3.50 20.95
N VAL A 175 0.86 3.90 19.70
CA VAL A 175 1.84 4.65 18.90
C VAL A 175 2.26 5.91 19.67
N PRO A 176 3.57 6.26 19.73
CA PRO A 176 4.03 7.50 20.35
C PRO A 176 3.29 8.71 19.80
N GLU A 177 2.99 9.68 20.66
CA GLU A 177 2.27 10.90 20.27
C GLU A 177 3.03 11.71 19.20
N GLU A 178 4.36 11.65 19.19
CA GLU A 178 5.19 12.30 18.16
C GLU A 178 5.00 11.66 16.79
N ASP A 179 5.10 10.33 16.68
CA ASP A 179 4.82 9.58 15.45
C ASP A 179 3.40 9.85 14.94
N ARG A 180 2.43 9.95 15.86
CA ARG A 180 1.03 10.25 15.53
C ARG A 180 0.86 11.65 14.96
N ARG A 181 1.43 12.68 15.62
CA ARG A 181 1.41 14.06 15.13
C ARG A 181 2.11 14.20 13.79
N GLN A 182 3.21 13.48 13.59
CA GLN A 182 3.92 13.46 12.32
C GLN A 182 3.06 12.88 11.21
N LEU A 183 2.38 11.76 11.46
CA LEU A 183 1.45 11.17 10.50
C LEU A 183 0.28 12.10 10.18
N ASP A 184 -0.33 12.73 11.20
CA ASP A 184 -1.40 13.70 11.02
C ASP A 184 -0.93 14.91 10.18
N ALA A 185 0.28 15.41 10.44
CA ALA A 185 0.88 16.49 9.67
C ALA A 185 1.13 16.11 8.20
N VAL A 186 1.59 14.88 7.94
CA VAL A 186 1.78 14.35 6.59
C VAL A 186 0.43 14.17 5.87
N ALA A 187 -0.57 13.61 6.54
CA ALA A 187 -1.91 13.42 5.98
C ALA A 187 -2.54 14.76 5.59
N HIS A 188 -2.47 15.77 6.47
CA HIS A 188 -2.96 17.11 6.20
C HIS A 188 -2.24 17.77 5.02
N ARG A 189 -0.92 17.60 4.92
CA ARG A 189 -0.09 18.12 3.82
C ARG A 189 -0.43 17.49 2.46
N LEU A 190 -0.85 16.22 2.47
CA LEU A 190 -1.38 15.52 1.30
C LEU A 190 -2.87 15.82 1.05
N GLY A 191 -3.48 16.69 1.84
CA GLY A 191 -4.86 17.15 1.68
C GLY A 191 -5.93 16.19 2.19
N VAL A 192 -5.55 15.19 2.99
CA VAL A 192 -6.51 14.28 3.61
C VAL A 192 -7.17 14.99 4.79
N ASP A 193 -8.49 14.95 4.81
CA ASP A 193 -9.29 15.54 5.88
C ASP A 193 -9.04 14.85 7.23
N GLU A 194 -9.20 15.60 8.33
CA GLU A 194 -9.01 15.09 9.68
C GLU A 194 -9.98 13.94 10.00
N GLU A 195 -11.23 14.01 9.55
CA GLU A 195 -12.22 12.95 9.77
C GLU A 195 -11.82 11.66 9.04
N VAL A 196 -11.29 11.78 7.82
CA VAL A 196 -10.79 10.65 7.03
C VAL A 196 -9.57 10.04 7.70
N THR A 197 -8.61 10.87 8.13
CA THR A 197 -7.40 10.43 8.84
C THR A 197 -7.76 9.69 10.13
N ARG A 198 -8.69 10.22 10.92
CA ARG A 198 -9.23 9.58 12.14
C ARG A 198 -9.98 8.28 11.83
N GLY A 199 -10.68 8.22 10.70
CA GLY A 199 -11.33 7.01 10.19
C GLY A 199 -10.33 5.90 9.88
N ILE A 200 -9.25 6.23 9.15
CA ILE A 200 -8.15 5.32 8.83
C ILE A 200 -7.49 4.80 10.11
N TRP A 201 -7.27 5.67 11.09
CA TRP A 201 -6.68 5.28 12.37
C TRP A 201 -7.51 4.20 13.10
N ARG A 202 -8.82 4.45 13.25
CA ARG A 202 -9.75 3.50 13.87
C ARG A 202 -9.82 2.17 13.13
N LEU A 203 -9.75 2.21 11.79
CA LEU A 203 -9.72 1.02 10.97
C LEU A 203 -8.48 0.17 11.29
N VAL A 204 -7.29 0.78 11.26
CA VAL A 204 -6.03 0.08 11.55
C VAL A 204 -6.00 -0.49 12.97
N GLU A 205 -6.48 0.26 13.97
CA GLU A 205 -6.57 -0.24 15.34
C GLU A 205 -7.50 -1.45 15.46
N SER A 206 -8.64 -1.42 14.76
CA SER A 206 -9.61 -2.51 14.74
C SER A 206 -9.03 -3.75 14.05
N GLU A 207 -8.36 -3.57 12.92
CA GLU A 207 -7.68 -4.66 12.21
C GLU A 207 -6.57 -5.28 13.06
N GLY A 208 -5.77 -4.46 13.75
CA GLY A 208 -4.76 -4.96 14.69
C GLY A 208 -5.35 -5.73 15.86
N ALA A 209 -6.54 -5.35 16.35
CA ALA A 209 -7.24 -6.11 17.38
C ALA A 209 -7.68 -7.49 16.86
N VAL A 210 -8.22 -7.54 15.64
CA VAL A 210 -8.61 -8.79 14.98
C VAL A 210 -7.38 -9.68 14.68
N GLU A 211 -6.25 -9.10 14.27
CA GLU A 211 -5.01 -9.84 14.04
C GLU A 211 -4.47 -10.47 15.32
N ARG A 212 -4.50 -9.75 16.45
CA ARG A 212 -4.12 -10.29 17.76
C ARG A 212 -5.06 -11.38 18.23
N GLU A 213 -6.36 -11.22 18.00
CA GLU A 213 -7.36 -12.25 18.28
C GLU A 213 -7.06 -13.53 17.49
N LYS A 214 -6.86 -13.39 16.18
CA LYS A 214 -6.49 -14.51 15.30
C LYS A 214 -5.20 -15.18 15.77
N GLN A 215 -4.17 -14.40 16.08
CA GLN A 215 -2.90 -14.95 16.57
C GLN A 215 -3.10 -15.73 17.87
N ARG A 216 -3.87 -15.19 18.83
CA ARG A 216 -4.13 -15.88 20.11
C ARG A 216 -4.84 -17.21 19.90
N VAL A 217 -5.88 -17.22 19.08
CA VAL A 217 -6.65 -18.44 18.75
C VAL A 217 -5.78 -19.45 18.00
N LEU A 218 -4.90 -19.01 17.10
CA LEU A 218 -4.01 -19.91 16.36
C LEU A 218 -2.87 -20.47 17.23
N ASP A 219 -2.35 -19.69 18.18
CA ASP A 219 -1.30 -20.12 19.11
C ASP A 219 -1.85 -21.08 20.18
N HIS A 220 -3.11 -20.90 20.56
CA HIS A 220 -3.78 -21.72 21.57
C HIS A 220 -5.16 -22.18 21.06
N PRO A 221 -5.21 -23.07 20.05
CA PRO A 221 -6.46 -23.44 19.37
C PRO A 221 -7.45 -24.21 20.24
N TRP A 222 -7.01 -24.65 21.41
CA TRP A 222 -7.79 -25.45 22.36
C TRP A 222 -7.90 -24.80 23.75
N SER A 223 -7.50 -23.54 23.89
CA SER A 223 -7.74 -22.79 25.13
C SER A 223 -9.12 -22.16 25.05
N ASP A 224 -10.07 -22.71 25.82
CA ASP A 224 -11.39 -22.12 26.07
C ASP A 224 -11.29 -20.86 26.94
#